data_AF-A0A3D3QPP1-F1
#
_entry.id   AF-A0A3D3QPP1-F1
#
_cell.length_a   1.000
_cell.length_b   1.000
_cell.length_c   1.000
_cell.angle_alpha   90.00
_cell.angle_beta   90.00
_cell.angle_gamma   90.00
#
_symmetry.space_group_name_H-M   'P 1'
#
loop_
_entity.id
_entity.type
_entity.pdbx_description
1 polymer ?
#
loop_
_entity_poly.entity_id
_entity_poly.type
_entity_poly.pdbx_seq_one_letter_code
_entity_poly.pdbx_strand_id
1 'polypeptide(L)'
;MVGVLLFTLAVPLSAQLLPEHLDGLSPREIGPANMSGRLVDIAVVEMDTRVYYLASATGGVWKTTDNGLRFTPVFQDEEVHSVGDIAVHQKDTSVVWVGTGERANRQSSSWGDGVYKSMDGGENWTNMGLEESHHIGRIVMHPDNSDVVYVAAMGHLWGPNPERGLYRTQDGGESWERILFVDPMTGA
;
A
#
# COMPACT_ATOMS: atom_id res chain seq x y z
N MET A 1 49.05 -4.95 58.61
CA MET A 1 47.58 -5.08 58.55
C MET A 1 47.19 -4.94 57.09
N VAL A 2 47.11 -6.05 56.36
CA VAL A 2 46.76 -6.06 54.92
C VAL A 2 45.28 -6.37 54.85
N GLY A 3 44.47 -5.38 54.50
CA GLY A 3 43.03 -5.53 54.30
C GLY A 3 42.78 -6.09 52.89
N VAL A 4 42.17 -7.27 52.81
CA VAL A 4 41.67 -7.83 51.55
C VAL A 4 40.29 -7.24 51.31
N LEU A 5 40.15 -6.42 50.26
CA LEU A 5 38.86 -5.92 49.80
C LEU A 5 38.20 -6.99 48.93
N LEU A 6 37.07 -7.53 49.38
CA LEU A 6 36.23 -8.42 48.60
C LEU A 6 35.23 -7.57 47.79
N PHE A 7 35.40 -7.51 46.47
CA PHE A 7 34.40 -6.89 45.58
C PHE A 7 33.35 -7.93 45.19
N THR A 8 32.12 -7.74 45.64
CA THR A 8 30.96 -8.49 45.15
C THR A 8 30.49 -7.89 43.83
N LEU A 9 30.71 -8.61 42.73
CA LEU A 9 30.13 -8.26 41.43
C LEU A 9 28.63 -8.60 41.47
N ALA A 10 27.78 -7.58 41.56
CA ALA A 10 26.36 -7.73 41.28
C ALA A 10 26.19 -7.89 39.77
N VAL A 11 25.80 -9.09 39.32
CA VAL A 11 25.39 -9.30 37.93
C VAL A 11 23.99 -8.71 37.77
N PRO A 12 23.78 -7.67 36.95
CA PRO A 12 22.45 -7.18 36.68
C PRO A 12 21.71 -8.26 35.89
N LEU A 13 20.67 -8.84 36.49
CA LEU A 13 19.76 -9.72 35.78
C LEU A 13 18.92 -8.84 34.84
N SER A 14 19.33 -8.71 33.57
CA SER A 14 18.51 -8.06 32.57
C SER A 14 17.50 -9.07 32.02
N ALA A 15 16.24 -8.94 32.45
CA ALA A 15 15.12 -9.71 31.92
C ALA A 15 14.54 -9.04 30.66
N GLN A 16 15.40 -8.65 29.72
CA GLN A 16 14.96 -8.07 28.44
C GLN A 16 14.68 -9.18 27.44
N LEU A 17 13.49 -9.12 26.83
CA LEU A 17 13.17 -9.93 25.67
C LEU A 17 14.03 -9.43 24.51
N LEU A 18 14.77 -10.36 23.91
CA LEU A 18 15.53 -10.15 22.68
C LEU A 18 14.69 -10.67 21.51
N PRO A 19 14.88 -10.18 20.27
CA PRO A 19 14.12 -10.65 19.10
C PRO A 19 14.11 -12.17 18.97
N GLU A 20 15.25 -12.82 19.21
CA GLU A 20 15.42 -14.28 19.13
C GLU A 20 14.54 -15.07 20.12
N HIS A 21 14.12 -14.43 21.23
CA HIS A 21 13.19 -15.04 22.18
C HIS A 21 11.76 -15.12 21.62
N LEU A 22 11.46 -14.39 20.54
CA LEU A 22 10.16 -14.33 19.89
C LEU A 22 10.13 -15.08 18.55
N ASP A 23 11.25 -15.62 18.07
CA ASP A 23 11.37 -16.31 16.76
C ASP A 23 10.36 -17.47 16.59
N GLY A 24 9.93 -18.09 17.69
CA GLY A 24 8.93 -19.17 17.68
C GLY A 24 7.47 -18.71 17.67
N LEU A 25 7.20 -17.40 17.73
CA LEU A 25 5.86 -16.83 17.74
C LEU A 25 5.48 -16.36 16.34
N SER A 26 4.45 -16.96 15.76
CA SER A 26 3.83 -16.44 14.56
C SER A 26 2.61 -15.60 14.92
N PRO A 27 2.49 -14.38 14.35
CA PRO A 27 1.23 -13.64 14.37
C PRO A 27 0.13 -14.51 13.75
N ARG A 28 -1.04 -14.53 14.38
CA ARG A 28 -2.23 -15.17 13.82
C ARG A 28 -3.41 -14.25 13.99
N GLU A 29 -4.30 -14.28 13.01
CA GLU A 29 -5.58 -13.60 13.11
C GLU A 29 -6.40 -14.19 14.27
N ILE A 30 -6.95 -13.34 15.13
CA ILE A 30 -7.86 -13.71 16.23
C ILE A 30 -9.29 -13.20 16.00
N GLY A 31 -9.56 -12.64 14.82
CA GLY A 31 -10.85 -12.07 14.40
C GLY A 31 -11.00 -10.58 14.71
N PRO A 32 -12.19 -10.00 14.43
CA PRO A 32 -13.43 -10.66 14.00
C PRO A 32 -13.44 -11.05 12.52
N ALA A 33 -13.88 -12.27 12.20
CA ALA A 33 -13.95 -12.80 10.83
C ALA A 33 -14.92 -12.06 9.88
N ASN A 34 -15.63 -11.02 10.37
CA ASN A 34 -16.74 -10.36 9.68
C ASN A 34 -16.78 -8.83 9.80
N MET A 35 -15.87 -8.17 10.52
CA MET A 35 -15.78 -6.70 10.49
C MET A 35 -14.66 -6.31 9.54
N SER A 36 -15.04 -5.77 8.38
CA SER A 36 -14.10 -5.14 7.47
C SER A 36 -13.94 -3.66 7.83
N GLY A 37 -12.76 -3.11 7.60
CA GLY A 37 -12.52 -1.67 7.70
C GLY A 37 -13.20 -0.89 6.57
N ARG A 38 -12.83 0.38 6.40
CA ARG A 38 -13.29 1.17 5.27
C ARG A 38 -12.58 0.69 4.00
N LEU A 39 -13.35 0.14 3.06
CA LEU A 39 -12.89 -0.12 1.70
C LEU A 39 -13.08 1.15 0.86
N VAL A 40 -12.05 1.52 0.12
CA VAL A 40 -12.05 2.73 -0.72
C VAL A 40 -12.34 2.41 -2.18
N ASP A 41 -12.02 1.18 -2.61
CA ASP A 41 -12.16 0.74 -3.99
C ASP A 41 -12.19 -0.80 -4.13
N ILE A 42 -12.71 -1.26 -5.27
CA ILE A 42 -12.80 -2.67 -5.66
C ILE A 42 -12.44 -2.83 -7.15
N ALA A 43 -11.49 -3.71 -7.44
CA ALA A 43 -11.11 -4.07 -8.81
C ALA A 43 -11.53 -5.51 -9.10
N VAL A 44 -12.48 -5.69 -10.03
CA VAL A 44 -13.01 -7.01 -10.42
C VAL A 44 -12.39 -7.44 -11.74
N VAL A 45 -12.03 -8.72 -11.85
CA VAL A 45 -11.69 -9.34 -13.14
C VAL A 45 -12.98 -9.70 -13.86
N GLU A 46 -13.28 -9.02 -14.97
CA GLU A 46 -14.59 -9.13 -15.64
C GLU A 46 -14.84 -10.51 -16.26
N MET A 47 -13.79 -11.16 -16.75
CA MET A 47 -13.87 -12.50 -17.34
C MET A 47 -14.08 -13.62 -16.29
N ASP A 48 -13.79 -13.35 -15.02
CA ASP A 48 -14.04 -14.26 -13.89
C ASP A 48 -14.30 -13.45 -12.62
N THR A 49 -15.57 -13.08 -12.39
CA THR A 49 -15.99 -12.24 -11.27
C THR A 49 -15.78 -12.86 -9.89
N ARG A 50 -15.32 -14.11 -9.82
CA ARG A 50 -14.87 -14.74 -8.56
C ARG A 50 -13.53 -14.19 -8.10
N VAL A 51 -12.77 -13.58 -9.01
CA VAL A 51 -11.46 -12.96 -8.75
C VAL A 51 -11.63 -11.44 -8.66
N TYR A 52 -11.35 -10.88 -7.49
CA TYR A 52 -11.36 -9.44 -7.29
C TYR A 52 -10.46 -9.03 -6.13
N TYR A 53 -10.12 -7.74 -6.14
CA TYR A 53 -9.26 -7.10 -5.17
C TYR A 53 -10.05 -6.03 -4.42
N LEU A 54 -9.76 -5.88 -3.13
CA LEU A 54 -10.32 -4.85 -2.26
C LEU A 54 -9.18 -3.96 -1.77
N ALA A 55 -9.30 -2.66 -2.00
CA ALA A 55 -8.42 -1.65 -1.44
C ALA A 55 -9.02 -1.11 -0.14
N SER A 56 -8.25 -1.19 0.94
CA SER A 56 -8.66 -0.63 2.23
C SER A 56 -8.01 0.73 2.47
N ALA A 57 -8.77 1.66 3.06
CA ALA A 57 -8.24 2.96 3.51
C ALA A 57 -7.01 2.81 4.42
N THR A 58 -7.01 1.73 5.20
CA THR A 58 -5.95 1.32 6.13
C THR A 58 -6.06 -0.21 6.25
N GLY A 59 -4.97 -0.92 5.94
CA GLY A 59 -4.93 -2.38 5.97
C GLY A 59 -4.56 -3.04 4.63
N GLY A 60 -3.98 -2.29 3.69
CA GLY A 60 -3.46 -2.79 2.43
C GLY A 60 -4.53 -3.26 1.44
N VAL A 61 -4.14 -4.25 0.62
CA VAL A 61 -4.95 -4.85 -0.44
C VAL A 61 -5.23 -6.30 -0.13
N TRP A 62 -6.45 -6.72 -0.42
CA TRP A 62 -6.94 -8.08 -0.22
C TRP A 62 -7.44 -8.65 -1.54
N LYS A 63 -7.08 -9.89 -1.86
CA LYS A 63 -7.52 -10.60 -3.06
C LYS A 63 -8.38 -11.79 -2.69
N THR A 64 -9.43 -12.04 -3.46
CA THR A 64 -10.16 -13.31 -3.44
C THR A 64 -10.10 -13.97 -4.81
N THR A 65 -10.20 -15.29 -4.83
CA THR A 65 -10.36 -16.11 -6.04
C THR A 65 -11.54 -17.08 -5.93
N ASP A 66 -12.27 -17.04 -4.81
CA ASP A 66 -13.38 -17.92 -4.47
C ASP A 66 -14.66 -17.14 -4.17
N ASN A 67 -14.84 -16.01 -4.86
CA ASN A 67 -16.02 -15.14 -4.78
C ASN A 67 -16.27 -14.55 -3.38
N GLY A 68 -15.19 -14.24 -2.65
CA GLY A 68 -15.25 -13.63 -1.33
C GLY A 68 -15.52 -14.61 -0.18
N LEU A 69 -15.41 -15.92 -0.41
CA LEU A 69 -15.42 -16.88 0.69
C LEU A 69 -14.15 -16.75 1.54
N ARG A 70 -13.02 -16.41 0.92
CA ARG A 70 -11.74 -16.08 1.55
C ARG A 70 -11.09 -14.88 0.90
N PHE A 71 -10.36 -14.13 1.72
CA PHE A 71 -9.49 -13.05 1.28
C PHE A 71 -8.07 -13.31 1.75
N THR A 72 -7.12 -13.16 0.84
CA THR A 72 -5.68 -13.23 1.11
C THR A 72 -5.13 -11.81 1.07
N PRO A 73 -4.41 -11.34 2.11
CA PRO A 73 -3.68 -10.09 2.01
C PRO A 73 -2.58 -10.26 0.96
N VAL A 74 -2.43 -9.25 0.09
CA VAL A 74 -1.48 -9.28 -1.02
C VAL A 74 -0.53 -8.10 -1.01
N PHE A 75 -0.62 -7.21 -0.03
CA PHE A 75 0.17 -5.96 0.04
C PHE A 75 0.71 -5.71 1.47
N GLN A 76 0.88 -6.78 2.25
CA GLN A 76 1.26 -6.70 3.67
C GLN A 76 2.76 -6.47 3.90
N ASP A 77 3.59 -6.73 2.89
CA ASP A 77 5.04 -6.69 2.98
C ASP A 77 5.63 -5.36 2.47
N GLU A 78 4.78 -4.43 2.03
CA GLU A 78 5.16 -3.09 1.58
C GLU A 78 5.22 -2.09 2.74
N GLU A 79 5.97 -0.99 2.55
CA GLU A 79 6.24 -0.01 3.61
C GLU A 79 5.00 0.80 4.02
N VAL A 80 3.98 0.84 3.16
CA VAL A 80 2.73 1.57 3.38
C VAL A 80 1.53 0.64 3.39
N HIS A 81 0.54 1.00 4.19
CA HIS A 81 -0.67 0.19 4.40
C HIS A 81 -1.96 0.95 4.06
N SER A 82 -1.86 2.24 3.74
CA SER A 82 -2.99 3.06 3.32
C SER A 82 -3.09 3.02 1.80
N VAL A 83 -4.27 2.69 1.29
CA VAL A 83 -4.54 2.59 -0.14
C VAL A 83 -5.59 3.62 -0.53
N GLY A 84 -5.37 4.26 -1.67
CA GLY A 84 -6.28 5.23 -2.27
C GLY A 84 -7.10 4.67 -3.43
N ASP A 85 -6.53 3.74 -4.21
CA ASP A 85 -7.15 3.15 -5.40
C ASP A 85 -6.50 1.82 -5.80
N ILE A 86 -7.23 0.96 -6.51
CA ILE A 86 -6.68 -0.27 -7.09
C ILE A 86 -7.26 -0.54 -8.48
N ALA A 87 -6.43 -0.96 -9.42
CA ALA A 87 -6.87 -1.27 -10.78
C ALA A 87 -6.24 -2.57 -11.30
N VAL A 88 -7.05 -3.42 -11.94
CA VAL A 88 -6.61 -4.65 -12.63
C VAL A 88 -6.84 -4.51 -14.13
N HIS A 89 -5.84 -4.89 -14.93
CA HIS A 89 -5.95 -4.80 -16.38
C HIS A 89 -6.80 -5.97 -16.91
N GLN A 90 -7.82 -5.67 -17.71
CA GLN A 90 -8.84 -6.67 -18.07
C GLN A 90 -8.37 -7.69 -19.11
N LYS A 91 -7.38 -7.34 -19.96
CA LYS A 91 -6.82 -8.29 -20.94
C LYS A 91 -5.62 -9.08 -20.41
N ASP A 92 -4.98 -8.57 -19.37
CA ASP A 92 -3.84 -9.21 -18.72
C ASP A 92 -3.97 -9.00 -17.22
N THR A 93 -4.65 -9.93 -16.56
CA THR A 93 -5.00 -9.82 -15.15
C THR A 93 -3.81 -10.06 -14.22
N SER A 94 -2.62 -10.33 -14.77
CA SER A 94 -1.38 -10.33 -14.00
C SER A 94 -0.93 -8.90 -13.66
N VAL A 95 -1.32 -7.92 -14.48
CA VAL A 95 -1.02 -6.51 -14.28
C VAL A 95 -2.03 -5.88 -13.32
N VAL A 96 -1.55 -5.51 -12.14
CA VAL A 96 -2.34 -4.82 -11.11
C VAL A 96 -1.58 -3.58 -10.66
N TRP A 97 -2.31 -2.48 -10.46
CA TRP A 97 -1.78 -1.24 -9.94
C TRP A 97 -2.46 -0.86 -8.63
N VAL A 98 -1.67 -0.34 -7.69
CA VAL A 98 -2.12 0.15 -6.39
C VAL A 98 -1.64 1.57 -6.21
N GLY A 99 -2.56 2.47 -5.89
CA GLY A 99 -2.24 3.84 -5.49
C GLY A 99 -2.25 3.94 -3.97
N THR A 100 -1.16 4.39 -3.38
CA THR A 100 -1.03 4.44 -1.92
C THR A 100 -1.46 5.80 -1.37
N GLY A 101 -1.82 5.81 -0.09
CA GLY A 101 -2.39 6.95 0.61
C GLY A 101 -3.85 7.20 0.29
N GLU A 102 -4.69 7.10 1.32
CA GLU A 102 -6.13 7.27 1.18
C GLU A 102 -6.52 8.66 0.66
N ARG A 103 -7.26 8.72 -0.44
CA ARG A 103 -7.82 9.98 -0.99
C ARG A 103 -8.94 10.59 -0.14
N ALA A 104 -9.71 9.78 0.58
CA ALA A 104 -10.86 10.19 1.38
C ALA A 104 -10.41 10.73 2.74
N ASN A 105 -9.63 11.81 2.66
CA ASN A 105 -8.95 12.44 3.77
C ASN A 105 -9.91 12.88 4.88
N ARG A 106 -9.75 12.28 6.05
CA ARG A 106 -10.25 12.80 7.33
C ARG A 106 -9.05 12.96 8.27
N GLN A 107 -9.24 13.52 9.48
CA GLN A 107 -8.16 13.80 10.46
C GLN A 107 -7.31 12.58 10.89
N SER A 108 -7.50 11.40 10.28
CA SER A 108 -6.85 10.13 10.59
C SER A 108 -6.40 9.35 9.34
N SER A 109 -6.17 10.01 8.19
CA SER A 109 -5.65 9.35 6.98
C SER A 109 -4.12 9.34 6.98
N SER A 110 -3.52 8.18 6.72
CA SER A 110 -2.07 8.03 6.55
C SER A 110 -1.70 8.37 5.10
N TRP A 111 -0.55 9.02 4.91
CA TRP A 111 0.01 9.19 3.58
C TRP A 111 0.56 7.86 3.05
N GLY A 112 0.62 7.75 1.74
CA GLY A 112 1.39 6.76 1.01
C GLY A 112 2.67 7.36 0.44
N ASP A 113 3.27 6.59 -0.45
CA ASP A 113 4.57 6.76 -1.09
C ASP A 113 4.49 6.45 -2.60
N GLY A 114 3.34 6.73 -3.22
CA GLY A 114 3.16 6.71 -4.67
C GLY A 114 2.35 5.54 -5.19
N VAL A 115 2.85 4.88 -6.22
CA VAL A 115 2.13 3.83 -6.95
C VAL A 115 2.95 2.55 -7.06
N TYR A 116 2.29 1.42 -6.91
CA TYR A 116 2.89 0.10 -7.02
C TYR A 116 2.30 -0.65 -8.20
N LYS A 117 3.13 -1.47 -8.84
CA LYS A 117 2.74 -2.37 -9.92
C LYS A 117 3.07 -3.80 -9.54
N SER A 118 2.15 -4.70 -9.82
CA SER A 118 2.38 -6.15 -9.83
C SER A 118 2.26 -6.67 -11.26
N MET A 119 3.07 -7.68 -11.58
CA MET A 119 3.06 -8.43 -12.85
C MET A 119 2.71 -9.91 -12.64
N ASP A 120 2.25 -10.28 -11.44
CA ASP A 120 1.90 -11.64 -11.04
C ASP A 120 0.55 -11.68 -10.30
N GLY A 121 -0.28 -10.65 -10.50
CA GLY A 121 -1.62 -10.59 -9.93
C GLY A 121 -1.63 -10.32 -8.42
N GLY A 122 -0.59 -9.68 -7.90
CA GLY A 122 -0.45 -9.22 -6.51
C GLY A 122 0.39 -10.14 -5.62
N GLU A 123 1.18 -11.07 -6.17
CA GLU A 123 2.11 -11.87 -5.36
C GLU A 123 3.36 -11.06 -4.98
N ASN A 124 3.85 -10.23 -5.90
CA ASN A 124 4.93 -9.28 -5.67
C ASN A 124 4.58 -7.90 -6.23
N TRP A 125 5.13 -6.86 -5.61
CA TRP A 125 4.95 -5.47 -6.03
C TRP A 125 6.29 -4.78 -6.25
N THR A 126 6.25 -3.76 -7.09
CA THR A 126 7.37 -2.84 -7.32
C THR A 126 6.84 -1.43 -7.22
N ASN A 127 7.45 -0.59 -6.38
CA ASN A 127 7.15 0.84 -6.34
C ASN A 127 7.62 1.47 -7.67
N MET A 128 6.71 2.15 -8.35
CA MET A 128 6.92 2.75 -9.67
C MET A 128 7.04 4.29 -9.58
N GLY A 129 7.30 4.84 -8.39
CA GLY A 129 7.51 6.26 -8.14
C GLY A 129 6.24 7.03 -7.76
N LEU A 130 6.28 8.34 -7.96
CA LEU A 130 5.32 9.31 -7.40
C LEU A 130 5.35 9.35 -5.86
N GLU A 131 6.52 9.13 -5.26
CA GLU A 131 6.72 9.01 -3.79
C GLU A 131 6.12 10.18 -3.00
N GLU A 132 6.34 11.41 -3.46
CA GLU A 132 5.85 12.63 -2.80
C GLU A 132 4.36 12.94 -3.11
N SER A 133 3.66 12.09 -3.87
CA SER A 133 2.24 12.33 -4.17
C SER A 133 1.33 12.18 -2.95
N HIS A 134 1.78 11.43 -1.94
CA HIS A 134 1.13 11.11 -0.65
C HIS A 134 -0.26 10.47 -0.71
N HIS A 135 -1.12 10.83 -1.65
CA HIS A 135 -2.49 10.32 -1.75
C HIS A 135 -2.85 10.17 -3.22
N ILE A 136 -3.01 8.92 -3.65
CA ILE A 136 -3.47 8.61 -5.00
C ILE A 136 -5.00 8.51 -5.00
N GLY A 137 -5.63 9.35 -5.82
CA GLY A 137 -7.08 9.45 -5.94
C GLY A 137 -7.71 8.43 -6.88
N ARG A 138 -6.98 8.06 -7.93
CA ARG A 138 -7.46 7.14 -8.96
C ARG A 138 -6.31 6.68 -9.87
N ILE A 139 -6.41 5.45 -10.35
CA ILE A 139 -5.59 4.85 -11.39
C ILE A 139 -6.50 4.34 -12.51
N VAL A 140 -6.17 4.65 -13.76
CA VAL A 140 -6.87 4.11 -14.93
C VAL A 140 -5.83 3.63 -15.93
N MET A 141 -5.99 2.40 -16.40
CA MET A 141 -5.15 1.82 -17.44
C MET A 141 -5.81 1.92 -18.81
N HIS A 142 -5.00 2.06 -19.86
CA HIS A 142 -5.49 1.91 -21.22
C HIS A 142 -5.92 0.45 -21.47
N PRO A 143 -7.09 0.20 -22.07
CA PRO A 143 -7.69 -1.15 -22.17
C PRO A 143 -6.92 -2.12 -23.07
N ASP A 144 -6.15 -1.60 -24.01
CA ASP A 144 -5.39 -2.40 -24.99
C ASP A 144 -3.87 -2.35 -24.78
N ASN A 145 -3.38 -1.51 -23.85
CA ASN A 145 -1.95 -1.29 -23.65
C ASN A 145 -1.67 -1.03 -22.17
N SER A 146 -1.21 -2.07 -21.47
CA SER A 146 -0.91 -2.01 -20.04
C SER A 146 0.24 -1.07 -19.66
N ASP A 147 1.03 -0.59 -20.64
CA ASP A 147 2.11 0.36 -20.39
C ASP A 147 1.62 1.81 -20.30
N VAL A 148 0.38 2.07 -20.73
CA VAL A 148 -0.23 3.40 -20.64
C VAL A 148 -1.17 3.45 -19.44
N VAL A 149 -0.76 4.20 -18.42
CA VAL A 149 -1.48 4.33 -17.15
C VAL A 149 -1.61 5.80 -16.78
N TYR A 150 -2.78 6.17 -16.28
CA TYR A 150 -3.10 7.51 -15.78
C TYR A 150 -3.30 7.45 -14.26
N VAL A 151 -2.69 8.39 -13.55
CA VAL A 151 -2.74 8.47 -12.09
C VAL A 151 -3.17 9.87 -11.67
N ALA A 152 -4.28 9.96 -10.94
CA ALA A 152 -4.75 11.20 -10.33
C ALA A 152 -4.10 11.34 -8.94
N ALA A 153 -3.12 12.22 -8.82
CA ALA A 153 -2.47 12.53 -7.56
C ALA A 153 -3.19 13.69 -6.86
N MET A 154 -3.70 13.42 -5.65
CA MET A 154 -4.28 14.46 -4.81
C MET A 154 -3.18 15.36 -4.24
N GLY A 155 -1.98 14.83 -3.99
CA GLY A 155 -0.87 15.51 -3.32
C GLY A 155 -0.98 15.50 -1.79
N HIS A 156 -0.13 16.29 -1.14
CA HIS A 156 -0.15 16.41 0.32
C HIS A 156 -1.51 16.92 0.81
N LEU A 157 -2.00 16.35 1.91
CA LEU A 157 -3.26 16.79 2.53
C LEU A 157 -3.17 18.25 3.01
N TRP A 158 -2.02 18.63 3.57
CA TRP A 158 -1.81 19.92 4.20
C TRP A 158 -0.91 20.82 3.35
N GLY A 159 -1.43 21.99 3.02
CA GLY A 159 -0.67 23.05 2.35
C GLY A 159 -0.51 22.88 0.83
N PRO A 160 0.05 23.92 0.19
CA PRO A 160 0.43 23.86 -1.21
C PRO A 160 1.56 22.86 -1.43
N ASN A 161 1.49 22.07 -2.50
CA ASN A 161 2.57 21.16 -2.91
C ASN A 161 2.54 20.99 -4.44
N PRO A 162 3.71 20.85 -5.11
CA PRO A 162 3.73 20.70 -6.55
C PRO A 162 3.25 19.33 -7.05
N GLU A 163 3.05 18.32 -6.22
CA GLU A 163 2.79 16.92 -6.61
C GLU A 163 1.35 16.64 -7.03
N ARG A 164 0.45 17.62 -6.89
CA ARG A 164 -0.94 17.51 -7.34
C ARG A 164 -1.03 17.41 -8.86
N GLY A 165 -2.03 16.69 -9.36
CA GLY A 165 -2.38 16.70 -10.78
C GLY A 165 -2.59 15.32 -11.40
N LEU A 166 -2.78 15.30 -12.72
CA LEU A 166 -2.90 14.07 -13.49
C LEU A 166 -1.56 13.71 -14.10
N TYR A 167 -1.10 12.51 -13.79
CA TYR A 167 0.13 11.92 -14.30
C TYR A 167 -0.20 10.83 -15.32
N ARG A 168 0.71 10.64 -16.27
CA ARG A 168 0.64 9.57 -17.27
C ARG A 168 2.01 8.93 -17.43
N THR A 169 2.03 7.61 -17.47
CA THR A 169 3.15 6.83 -18.02
C THR A 169 2.74 6.25 -19.37
N GLN A 170 3.73 6.01 -20.24
CA GLN A 170 3.58 5.28 -21.50
C GLN A 170 4.59 4.13 -21.62
N ASP A 171 5.35 3.88 -20.56
CA ASP A 171 6.44 2.90 -20.45
C ASP A 171 6.22 1.99 -19.23
N GLY A 172 4.96 1.79 -18.84
CA GLY A 172 4.61 0.85 -17.78
C GLY A 172 5.09 1.27 -16.38
N GLY A 173 5.36 2.55 -16.18
CA GLY A 173 5.74 3.16 -14.90
C GLY A 173 7.20 3.52 -14.75
N GLU A 174 8.05 3.30 -15.78
CA GLU A 174 9.46 3.69 -15.72
C GLU A 174 9.62 5.22 -15.64
N SER A 175 8.73 5.96 -16.29
CA SER A 175 8.67 7.42 -16.20
C SER A 175 7.24 7.97 -16.15
N TRP A 176 7.12 9.16 -15.55
CA TRP A 176 5.84 9.84 -15.36
C TRP A 176 5.87 11.27 -15.91
N GLU A 177 4.88 11.58 -16.74
CA GLU A 177 4.60 12.92 -17.24
C GLU A 177 3.39 13.52 -16.52
N ARG A 178 3.52 14.72 -15.94
CA ARG A 178 2.37 15.45 -15.41
C ARG A 178 1.64 16.17 -16.53
N ILE A 179 0.55 15.57 -17.00
CA ILE A 179 -0.22 16.02 -18.15
C ILE A 179 -1.33 17.03 -17.81
N LEU A 180 -1.68 17.17 -16.53
CA LEU A 180 -2.58 18.21 -16.06
C LEU A 180 -2.14 18.72 -14.68
N PHE A 181 -1.97 20.05 -14.58
CA PHE A 181 -1.66 20.75 -13.34
C PHE A 181 -2.36 22.11 -13.37
N VAL A 182 -3.10 22.44 -12.32
CA VAL A 182 -3.78 23.74 -12.19
C VAL A 182 -2.92 24.68 -11.36
N ASP A 183 -2.69 24.33 -10.09
CA ASP A 183 -1.85 25.05 -9.14
C ASP A 183 -1.50 24.13 -7.95
N PRO A 184 -0.59 24.54 -7.04
CA PRO A 184 -0.19 23.72 -5.89
C PRO A 184 -1.30 23.44 -4.84
N MET A 185 -2.48 24.06 -4.97
CA MET A 185 -3.60 23.95 -4.04
C MET A 185 -4.74 23.06 -4.57
N THR A 186 -4.73 22.74 -5.87
CA THR A 186 -5.80 22.02 -6.55
C THR A 186 -5.39 20.58 -6.82
N GLY A 187 -6.06 19.62 -6.15
CA GLY A 187 -5.91 18.18 -6.38
C GLY A 187 -6.62 17.70 -7.65
N ALA A 188 -6.26 16.51 -8.13
CA ALA A 188 -6.87 15.85 -9.29
C ALA A 188 -8.19 15.13 -8.98
#